data_AF-A0A075MNA2-F1
#
_entry.id   AF-A0A075MNA2-F1
#
_cell.length_a   1.000
_cell.length_b   1.000
_cell.length_c   1.000
_cell.angle_alpha   90.00
_cell.angle_beta   90.00
_cell.angle_gamma   90.00
#
_symmetry.space_group_name_H-M   'P 1'
#
loop_
_entity.id
_entity.type
_entity.pdbx_description
1 polymer ?
#
loop_
_entity_poly.entity_id
_entity_poly.type
_entity_poly.pdbx_seq_one_letter_code
_entity_poly.pdbx_strand_id
1 'polypeptide(L)'
;MKPNVFAMKDWHLEHIEKVAVKFARGLASTATYSEKRNHKKFGTATFCIKQIEYDMKHGVEKSEVMEVFRKIRLDEKYAKLWSNVEALNRLQELEDRLLLTGGQEIVGAAAKDDRFLWHKNAYKG
;
A
#
# COMPACT_ATOMS: atom_id res chain seq x y z
N MET A 1 -13.47 -26.89 16.94
CA MET A 1 -13.52 -25.42 16.74
C MET A 1 -12.84 -25.10 15.43
N LYS A 2 -13.54 -24.46 14.47
CA LYS A 2 -12.90 -23.95 13.25
C LYS A 2 -12.04 -22.75 13.65
N PRO A 3 -10.76 -22.65 13.25
CA PRO A 3 -9.97 -21.47 13.52
C PRO A 3 -10.63 -20.24 12.89
N ASN A 4 -10.64 -19.13 13.63
CA ASN A 4 -11.22 -17.86 13.20
C ASN A 4 -10.29 -17.18 12.17
N VAL A 5 -10.25 -17.72 10.95
CA VAL A 5 -9.43 -17.21 9.86
C VAL A 5 -9.88 -15.79 9.45
N PHE A 6 -11.17 -15.48 9.61
CA PHE A 6 -11.75 -14.18 9.24
C PHE A 6 -11.27 -13.04 10.14
N ALA A 7 -11.26 -13.20 11.47
CA ALA A 7 -10.79 -12.14 12.36
C ALA A 7 -9.30 -11.82 12.17
N MET A 8 -8.49 -12.80 11.75
CA MET A 8 -7.08 -12.56 11.44
C MET A 8 -6.92 -11.75 10.16
N LYS A 9 -7.73 -12.02 9.14
CA LYS A 9 -7.68 -11.28 7.87
C LYS A 9 -8.03 -9.80 8.02
N ASP A 10 -9.07 -9.48 8.79
CA ASP A 10 -9.44 -8.09 9.06
C ASP A 10 -8.31 -7.34 9.79
N TRP A 11 -7.65 -8.00 10.74
CA TRP A 11 -6.47 -7.47 11.42
C TRP A 11 -5.32 -7.16 10.43
N HIS A 12 -5.08 -8.06 9.48
CA HIS A 12 -4.07 -7.85 8.42
C HIS A 12 -4.44 -6.68 7.49
N LEU A 13 -5.72 -6.52 7.14
CA LEU A 13 -6.18 -5.38 6.34
C LEU A 13 -6.02 -4.04 7.09
N GLU A 14 -6.36 -4.00 8.38
CA GLU A 14 -6.11 -2.83 9.21
C GLU A 14 -4.61 -2.51 9.33
N HIS A 15 -3.77 -3.54 9.42
CA HIS A 15 -2.33 -3.37 9.50
C HIS A 15 -1.77 -2.78 8.20
N ILE A 16 -2.21 -3.28 7.04
CA ILE A 16 -1.86 -2.73 5.72
C ILE A 16 -2.29 -1.26 5.61
N GLU A 17 -3.51 -0.92 6.04
CA GLU A 17 -3.99 0.47 6.06
C GLU A 17 -3.05 1.36 6.89
N LYS A 18 -2.68 0.92 8.10
CA LYS A 18 -1.77 1.66 8.99
C LYS A 18 -0.38 1.84 8.38
N VAL A 19 0.17 0.80 7.75
CA VAL A 19 1.47 0.84 7.06
C VAL A 19 1.44 1.85 5.92
N ALA A 20 0.43 1.78 5.06
CA ALA A 20 0.28 2.65 3.89
C ALA A 20 0.10 4.12 4.30
N VAL A 21 -0.79 4.41 5.26
CA VAL A 21 -1.01 5.75 5.80
C VAL A 21 0.26 6.32 6.42
N LYS A 22 0.98 5.53 7.20
CA LYS A 22 2.25 5.96 7.81
C LYS A 22 3.31 6.28 6.75
N PHE A 23 3.42 5.45 5.72
CA PHE A 23 4.36 5.67 4.62
C PHE A 23 4.01 6.94 3.84
N ALA A 24 2.74 7.13 3.49
CA ALA A 24 2.25 8.31 2.79
C ALA A 24 2.53 9.60 3.57
N ARG A 25 2.23 9.63 4.88
CA ARG A 25 2.53 10.79 5.75
C ARG A 25 4.01 11.17 5.73
N GLY A 26 4.90 10.19 5.56
CA GLY A 26 6.34 10.40 5.57
C GLY A 26 6.83 10.93 6.92
N LEU A 27 8.00 11.55 6.90
CA LEU A 27 8.59 12.18 8.08
C LEU A 27 8.26 13.67 8.09
N ALA A 28 7.76 14.19 9.23
CA ALA A 28 7.54 15.61 9.39
C ALA A 28 8.84 16.41 9.33
N SER A 29 8.81 17.63 8.80
CA SER A 29 9.98 18.53 8.78
C SER A 29 10.51 18.85 10.18
N THR A 30 9.60 18.90 11.17
CA THR A 30 9.88 19.14 12.59
C THR A 30 10.20 17.86 13.38
N ALA A 31 10.40 16.73 12.70
CA ALA A 31 10.59 15.45 13.38
C ALA A 31 11.84 15.41 14.27
N THR A 32 11.67 14.77 15.43
CA THR A 32 12.72 14.53 16.42
C THR A 32 13.78 13.56 15.89
N TYR A 33 14.93 13.50 16.58
CA TYR A 33 16.00 12.56 16.23
C TYR A 33 15.56 11.09 16.27
N SER A 34 14.71 10.73 17.24
CA SER A 34 14.17 9.37 17.38
C SER A 34 13.27 9.00 16.21
N GLU A 35 12.40 9.92 15.79
CA GLU A 35 11.52 9.74 14.63
C GLU A 35 12.30 9.61 13.32
N LYS A 36 13.35 10.43 13.14
CA LYS A 36 14.31 10.32 12.01
C LYS A 36 14.96 8.94 11.97
N ARG A 37 15.46 8.44 13.11
CA ARG A 37 16.08 7.11 13.22
C ARG A 37 15.08 6.00 12.90
N ASN A 38 13.86 6.08 13.44
CA ASN A 38 12.81 5.10 13.21
C ASN A 38 12.36 5.09 11.74
N HIS A 39 12.23 6.26 11.13
CA HIS A 39 11.87 6.39 9.72
C HIS A 39 12.95 5.78 8.81
N LYS A 40 14.24 5.99 9.10
CA LYS A 40 15.33 5.33 8.35
C LYS A 40 15.23 3.80 8.39
N LYS A 41 14.80 3.23 9.52
CA LYS A 41 14.72 1.77 9.71
C LYS A 41 13.44 1.15 9.16
N PHE A 42 12.30 1.82 9.33
CA PHE A 42 10.97 1.24 9.13
C PHE A 42 10.06 2.04 8.18
N GLY A 43 10.49 3.22 7.73
CA GLY A 43 9.71 4.13 6.89
C GLY A 43 10.07 4.06 5.40
N THR A 44 10.89 3.10 4.99
CA THR A 44 11.29 2.94 3.58
C THR A 44 10.25 2.12 2.82
N ALA A 45 10.08 2.42 1.52
CA ALA A 45 9.15 1.69 0.66
C ALA A 45 9.37 0.17 0.70
N THR A 46 10.64 -0.26 0.65
CA THR A 46 11.02 -1.68 0.72
C THR A 46 10.58 -2.35 2.02
N PHE A 47 10.67 -1.65 3.16
CA PHE A 47 10.20 -2.20 4.42
C PHE A 47 8.68 -2.32 4.45
N CYS A 48 7.96 -1.29 4.00
CA CYS A 48 6.51 -1.30 3.92
C CYS A 48 5.98 -2.40 2.99
N ILE A 49 6.63 -2.62 1.83
CA ILE A 49 6.30 -3.72 0.92
C ILE A 49 6.43 -5.06 1.60
N LYS A 50 7.55 -5.32 2.30
CA LYS A 50 7.75 -6.58 3.03
C LYS A 50 6.68 -6.83 4.10
N GLN A 51 6.19 -5.77 4.75
CA GLN A 51 5.08 -5.89 5.70
C GLN A 51 3.79 -6.28 5.00
N ILE A 52 3.44 -5.60 3.90
CA ILE A 52 2.25 -5.88 3.11
C ILE A 52 2.31 -7.29 2.50
N GLU A 53 3.46 -7.72 1.98
CA GLU A 53 3.67 -9.08 1.48
C GLU A 53 3.51 -10.13 2.58
N TYR A 54 3.93 -9.82 3.81
CA TYR A 54 3.70 -10.70 4.96
C TYR A 54 2.20 -10.81 5.25
N ASP A 55 1.46 -9.70 5.29
CA ASP A 55 0.01 -9.71 5.47
C ASP A 55 -0.71 -10.47 4.35
N MET A 56 -0.24 -10.35 3.10
CA MET A 56 -0.76 -11.10 1.96
C MET A 56 -0.59 -12.62 2.13
N LYS A 57 0.53 -13.08 2.70
CA LYS A 57 0.76 -14.50 3.01
C LYS A 57 -0.21 -15.05 4.06
N HIS A 58 -0.89 -14.18 4.82
CA HIS A 58 -1.84 -14.57 5.86
C HIS A 58 -3.30 -14.44 5.43
N GLY A 59 -3.56 -14.40 4.12
CA GLY A 59 -4.91 -14.49 3.56
C GLY A 59 -5.49 -13.17 3.06
N VAL A 60 -4.70 -12.10 3.03
CA VAL A 60 -5.06 -10.87 2.31
C VAL A 60 -4.73 -11.02 0.83
N GLU A 61 -5.72 -10.81 -0.02
CA GLU A 61 -5.51 -10.81 -1.46
C GLU A 61 -4.99 -9.46 -1.95
N LYS A 62 -4.23 -9.49 -3.05
CA LYS A 62 -3.70 -8.27 -3.68
C LYS A 62 -4.82 -7.28 -4.04
N SER A 63 -5.97 -7.77 -4.50
CA SER A 63 -7.17 -6.96 -4.80
C SER A 63 -7.64 -6.16 -3.59
N GLU A 64 -7.59 -6.75 -2.40
CA GLU A 64 -8.00 -6.11 -1.14
C GLU A 64 -6.98 -5.07 -0.69
N VAL A 65 -5.69 -5.32 -0.90
CA VAL A 65 -4.63 -4.31 -0.72
C VAL A 65 -4.90 -3.08 -1.60
N MET A 66 -5.23 -3.29 -2.87
CA MET A 66 -5.55 -2.20 -3.80
C MET A 66 -6.81 -1.45 -3.38
N GLU A 67 -7.82 -2.13 -2.85
CA GLU A 67 -9.01 -1.49 -2.31
C GLU A 67 -8.69 -0.67 -1.06
N VAL A 68 -7.75 -1.10 -0.20
CA VAL A 68 -7.24 -0.28 0.91
C VAL A 68 -6.58 1.00 0.38
N PHE A 69 -5.75 0.94 -0.66
CA PHE A 69 -5.11 2.12 -1.23
C PHE A 69 -6.12 3.07 -1.87
N ARG A 70 -7.11 2.53 -2.57
CA ARG A 70 -8.22 3.29 -3.12
C ARG A 70 -9.01 4.01 -2.02
N LYS A 71 -9.32 3.33 -0.92
CA LYS A 71 -9.97 3.95 0.26
C LYS A 71 -9.13 5.09 0.81
N ILE A 72 -7.80 4.94 0.88
CA ILE A 72 -6.90 6.02 1.33
C ILE A 72 -6.99 7.28 0.44
N ARG A 73 -7.26 7.10 -0.86
CA ARG A 73 -7.37 8.19 -1.83
C ARG A 73 -8.75 8.83 -1.92
N LEU A 74 -9.82 8.14 -1.49
CA LEU A 74 -11.20 8.57 -1.70
C LEU A 74 -11.98 8.88 -0.42
N ASP A 75 -11.61 8.28 0.70
CA ASP A 75 -12.32 8.47 1.97
C ASP A 75 -11.89 9.76 2.66
N GLU A 76 -12.87 10.62 2.96
CA GLU A 76 -12.69 11.92 3.64
C GLU A 76 -11.95 11.79 4.98
N LYS A 77 -11.93 10.60 5.60
CA LYS A 77 -11.09 10.34 6.79
C LYS A 77 -9.61 10.65 6.57
N TYR A 78 -9.16 10.67 5.31
CA TYR A 78 -7.79 11.01 4.91
C TYR A 78 -7.66 12.34 4.18
N ALA A 79 -8.64 13.24 4.24
CA ALA A 79 -8.56 14.53 3.54
C ALA A 79 -7.25 15.31 3.81
N LYS A 80 -6.70 15.20 5.03
CA LYS A 80 -5.40 15.79 5.41
C LYS A 80 -4.18 15.23 4.66
N LEU A 81 -4.26 14.01 4.14
CA LEU A 81 -3.22 13.41 3.30
C LEU A 81 -3.26 14.01 1.89
N TRP A 82 -4.44 14.30 1.36
CA TRP A 82 -4.64 14.77 -0.01
C TRP A 82 -4.09 16.17 -0.23
N SER A 83 -4.04 17.00 0.81
CA SER A 83 -3.39 18.32 0.75
C SER A 83 -1.88 18.25 0.56
N ASN A 84 -1.26 17.07 0.67
CA ASN A 84 0.18 16.87 0.47
C ASN A 84 0.44 16.02 -0.78
N VAL A 85 0.91 16.66 -1.85
CA VAL A 85 1.27 15.99 -3.11
C VAL A 85 2.34 14.91 -2.92
N GLU A 86 3.33 15.14 -2.05
CA GLU A 86 4.34 14.13 -1.76
C GLU A 86 3.74 12.89 -1.09
N ALA A 87 2.70 13.06 -0.29
CA ALA A 87 2.04 11.93 0.38
C ALA A 87 1.32 11.04 -0.63
N LEU A 88 0.66 11.64 -1.63
CA LEU A 88 0.06 10.91 -2.74
C LEU A 88 1.11 10.24 -3.63
N ASN A 89 2.24 10.90 -3.89
CA ASN A 89 3.34 10.33 -4.66
C ASN A 89 3.97 9.11 -3.96
N ARG A 90 4.17 9.18 -2.64
CA ARG A 90 4.63 8.03 -1.84
C ARG A 90 3.61 6.89 -1.89
N LEU A 91 2.32 7.18 -1.77
CA LEU A 91 1.29 6.15 -1.87
C LEU A 91 1.29 5.48 -3.26
N GLN A 92 1.46 6.27 -4.33
CA GLN A 92 1.61 5.75 -5.70
C GLN A 92 2.85 4.88 -5.85
N GLU A 93 4.00 5.31 -5.33
CA GLU A 93 5.23 4.52 -5.35
C GLU A 93 5.04 3.15 -4.69
N LEU A 94 4.31 3.11 -3.57
CA LEU A 94 4.02 1.85 -2.86
C LEU A 94 3.13 0.93 -3.69
N GLU A 95 2.09 1.49 -4.31
CA GLU A 95 1.17 0.81 -5.22
C GLU A 95 1.89 0.24 -6.44
N ASP A 96 2.68 1.06 -7.14
CA ASP A 96 3.45 0.66 -8.31
C ASP A 96 4.40 -0.49 -7.98
N ARG A 97 5.12 -0.40 -6.87
CA ARG A 97 6.06 -1.45 -6.46
C ARG A 97 5.34 -2.77 -6.15
N LEU A 98 4.16 -2.74 -5.51
CA LEU A 98 3.36 -3.93 -5.25
C LEU A 98 2.76 -4.52 -6.53
N LEU A 99 2.44 -3.68 -7.52
CA LEU A 99 2.02 -4.14 -8.84
C LEU A 99 3.19 -4.82 -9.58
N LEU A 100 4.39 -4.24 -9.52
CA LEU A 100 5.61 -4.73 -10.16
C LEU A 100 6.21 -5.98 -9.50
N THR A 101 6.12 -6.16 -8.17
CA THR A 101 6.66 -7.36 -7.48
C THR A 101 5.88 -8.64 -7.81
N GLY A 102 4.69 -8.56 -8.40
CA GLY A 102 4.00 -9.72 -8.99
C GLY A 102 4.53 -10.17 -10.36
N GLY A 103 5.57 -9.50 -10.87
CA GLY A 103 6.02 -9.59 -12.26
C GLY A 103 7.28 -10.43 -12.53
N GLN A 104 7.82 -11.19 -11.56
CA GLN A 104 8.98 -12.06 -11.83
C GLN A 104 8.63 -13.52 -12.22
N GLU A 105 7.36 -13.88 -12.40
CA GLU A 105 6.98 -15.21 -12.97
C GLU A 105 6.04 -15.17 -14.18
N ILE A 106 5.68 -14.00 -14.73
CA ILE A 106 4.67 -13.95 -15.81
C ILE A 106 5.18 -13.32 -17.10
N VAL A 107 6.37 -13.69 -17.54
CA VAL A 107 6.78 -13.49 -18.95
C VAL A 107 6.17 -14.62 -19.78
N GLY A 108 4.85 -14.60 -20.00
CA GLY A 108 4.20 -15.60 -20.85
C GLY A 108 2.68 -15.54 -20.92
N ALA A 109 1.98 -15.13 -19.85
CA ALA A 109 0.51 -15.26 -19.80
C ALA A 109 -0.28 -13.93 -19.68
N ALA A 110 0.36 -12.84 -19.25
CA ALA A 110 -0.35 -11.58 -18.92
C ALA A 110 -0.66 -10.67 -20.12
N ALA A 111 -0.46 -11.12 -21.37
CA ALA A 111 -0.80 -10.35 -22.56
C ALA A 111 -2.32 -10.32 -22.87
N LYS A 112 -3.19 -10.81 -22.00
CA LYS A 112 -4.64 -10.98 -22.27
C LYS A 112 -5.60 -10.62 -21.12
N ASP A 113 -5.15 -9.97 -20.05
CA ASP A 113 -6.05 -9.55 -18.96
C ASP A 113 -6.26 -8.02 -18.96
N ASP A 114 -7.32 -7.59 -19.65
CA ASP A 114 -7.72 -6.19 -19.83
C ASP A 114 -8.20 -5.50 -18.53
N ARG A 115 -8.32 -6.23 -17.42
CA ARG A 115 -8.83 -5.70 -16.14
C ARG A 115 -7.91 -4.69 -15.45
N PHE A 116 -6.66 -4.55 -15.89
CA PHE A 116 -5.67 -3.63 -15.31
C PHE A 116 -5.34 -2.42 -16.19
N LEU A 117 -6.03 -2.26 -17.34
CA LEU A 117 -5.80 -1.13 -18.25
C LEU A 117 -6.37 0.21 -17.75
N TRP A 118 -7.34 0.19 -16.83
CA TRP A 118 -7.93 1.43 -16.29
C TRP A 118 -6.91 2.30 -15.53
N HIS A 119 -5.89 1.68 -14.92
CA HIS A 119 -4.87 2.39 -14.14
C HIS A 119 -3.96 3.27 -15.02
N LYS A 120 -3.83 2.96 -16.31
CA LYS A 120 -2.99 3.74 -17.25
C LYS A 120 -3.67 5.00 -17.77
N ASN A 121 -5.00 5.09 -17.68
CA ASN A 121 -5.79 6.19 -18.25
C ASN A 121 -6.44 7.10 -17.19
N ALA A 122 -6.45 6.73 -15.91
CA ALA A 122 -7.11 7.50 -14.85
C ALA A 122 -6.37 8.79 -14.44
N TYR A 123 -5.14 9.01 -14.91
CA TYR A 123 -4.31 10.18 -14.55
C TYR A 123 -3.81 10.98 -15.75
N LYS A 124 -4.42 10.80 -16.94
CA LYS A 124 -4.21 11.67 -18.09
C LYS A 124 -5.49 12.46 -18.38
N GLY A 125 -5.47 13.74 -18.03
CA GLY A 125 -6.52 14.72 -18.36
C GLY A 125 -7.23 15.25 -17.13
#